data_AF-A0A957SE77-F1
#
_entry.id   AF-A0A957SE77-F1
#
_cell.length_a   1.000
_cell.length_b   1.000
_cell.length_c   1.000
_cell.angle_alpha   90.00
_cell.angle_beta   90.00
_cell.angle_gamma   90.00
#
_symmetry.space_group_name_H-M   'P 1'
#
loop_
_entity.id
_entity.type
_entity.pdbx_description
1 polymer ?
#
loop_
_entity_poly.entity_id
_entity_poly.type
_entity_poly.pdbx_seq_one_letter_code
_entity_poly.pdbx_strand_id
1 'polypeptide(L)'
;MTKPITSVAVLMLMEEGSIRLSDPVANYLPEFKDVRVLDPSGIDGARLVEPRRPMTIRHLLTHTAGLSYGFDENFYIDRLYGKHVWQVLEEEPDTTLAQWIGEIANLPLAYHPGEHFRYSVATDVLGYL
;
A
#
# COMPACT_ATOMS: atom_id res chain seq x y z
N MET A 1 13.54 -10.84 -5.76
CA MET A 1 13.70 -11.83 -4.67
C MET A 1 13.82 -11.20 -3.29
N THR A 2 13.69 -9.88 -3.12
CA THR A 2 13.73 -9.20 -1.81
C THR A 2 12.46 -9.41 -0.99
N LYS A 3 11.29 -9.52 -1.63
CA LYS A 3 10.00 -9.64 -0.92
C LYS A 3 9.96 -10.78 0.12
N PRO A 4 10.37 -12.03 -0.19
CA PRO A 4 10.42 -13.08 0.83
C PRO A 4 11.32 -12.75 2.02
N ILE A 5 12.42 -12.02 1.81
CA ILE A 5 13.34 -11.63 2.89
C ILE A 5 12.64 -10.65 3.84
N THR A 6 12.01 -9.60 3.30
CA THR A 6 11.21 -8.65 4.09
C THR A 6 10.06 -9.36 4.80
N SER A 7 9.36 -10.27 4.11
CA SER A 7 8.27 -11.05 4.73
C SER A 7 8.75 -11.89 5.92
N VAL A 8 9.93 -12.51 5.83
CA VAL A 8 10.51 -13.24 6.96
C VAL A 8 10.84 -12.30 8.11
N ALA A 9 11.44 -11.13 7.85
CA ALA A 9 11.72 -10.14 8.89
C ALA A 9 10.45 -9.69 9.63
N VAL A 10 9.35 -9.44 8.91
CA VAL A 10 8.04 -9.11 9.50
C VAL A 10 7.50 -10.27 10.36
N LEU A 11 7.68 -11.52 9.91
CA LEU A 11 7.24 -12.69 10.70
C LEU A 11 8.09 -12.90 11.95
N MET A 12 9.38 -12.52 11.94
CA MET A 12 10.22 -12.50 13.13
C MET A 12 9.74 -11.45 14.14
N LEU A 13 9.43 -10.23 13.70
CA LEU A 13 8.84 -9.19 14.56
C LEU A 13 7.50 -9.65 15.18
N MET A 14 6.72 -10.44 14.43
CA MET A 14 5.50 -11.04 14.95
C MET A 14 5.79 -12.09 16.04
N GLU A 15 6.79 -12.96 15.82
CA GLU A 15 7.21 -13.97 16.81
C GLU A 15 7.71 -13.33 18.11
N GLU A 16 8.42 -12.20 18.01
CA GLU A 16 8.88 -11.39 19.14
C GLU A 16 7.73 -10.63 19.86
N GLY A 17 6.52 -10.63 19.29
CA GLY A 17 5.36 -9.94 19.85
C GLY A 17 5.33 -8.43 19.61
N SER A 18 6.23 -7.90 18.79
CA SER A 18 6.32 -6.47 18.43
C SER A 18 5.15 -6.03 17.56
N ILE A 19 4.64 -6.94 16.71
CA ILE A 19 3.49 -6.72 15.83
C ILE A 19 2.58 -7.95 15.79
N ARG A 20 1.33 -7.78 15.36
CA ARG A 20 0.43 -8.89 15.00
C ARG A 20 -0.03 -8.74 13.56
N LEU A 21 -0.27 -9.86 12.89
CA LEU A 21 -0.80 -9.85 11.52
C LEU A 21 -2.16 -9.18 11.39
N SER A 22 -2.94 -9.15 12.48
CA SER A 22 -4.25 -8.49 12.55
C SER A 22 -4.16 -6.98 12.81
N ASP A 23 -2.98 -6.46 13.17
CA ASP A 23 -2.88 -5.06 13.57
C ASP A 23 -3.12 -4.15 12.37
N PRO A 24 -3.91 -3.06 12.56
CA PRO A 24 -4.02 -2.00 11.58
C PRO A 24 -2.65 -1.41 11.26
N VAL A 25 -2.36 -1.23 9.98
CA VAL A 25 -1.10 -0.59 9.53
C VAL A 25 -0.96 0.81 10.10
N ALA A 26 -2.08 1.54 10.22
CA ALA A 26 -2.14 2.89 10.77
C ALA A 26 -1.69 3.01 12.24
N ASN A 27 -1.54 1.90 12.97
CA ASN A 27 -0.94 1.91 14.30
C ASN A 27 0.57 2.19 14.28
N TYR A 28 1.23 1.86 13.16
CA TYR A 28 2.68 2.00 12.98
C TYR A 28 3.01 3.08 11.95
N LEU A 29 2.20 3.20 10.91
CA LEU A 29 2.35 4.14 9.81
C LEU A 29 1.13 5.07 9.74
N PRO A 30 1.09 6.16 10.54
CA PRO A 30 -0.08 7.03 10.67
C PRO A 30 -0.52 7.69 9.36
N GLU A 31 0.35 7.75 8.35
CA GLU A 31 0.06 8.24 7.00
C GLU A 31 -1.08 7.44 6.33
N PHE A 32 -1.24 6.16 6.68
CA PHE A 32 -2.30 5.31 6.15
C PHE A 32 -3.63 5.41 6.91
N LYS A 33 -3.74 6.29 7.92
CA LYS A 33 -4.93 6.38 8.78
C LYS A 33 -6.19 6.81 8.01
N ASP A 34 -6.04 7.78 7.11
CA ASP A 34 -7.16 8.38 6.36
C ASP A 34 -7.19 7.92 4.89
N VAL A 35 -6.53 6.80 4.58
CA VAL A 35 -6.45 6.27 3.22
C VAL A 35 -7.84 5.90 2.71
N ARG A 36 -8.13 6.32 1.48
CA ARG A 36 -9.43 6.10 0.82
C ARG A 36 -9.36 4.96 -0.17
N VAL A 37 -10.51 4.46 -0.60
CA VAL A 37 -10.62 3.41 -1.63
C VAL A 37 -11.35 3.96 -2.84
N LEU A 38 -10.87 3.62 -4.03
CA LEU A 38 -11.61 3.85 -5.28
C LEU A 38 -12.92 3.06 -5.25
N ASP A 39 -14.04 3.76 -5.41
CA ASP A 39 -15.34 3.13 -5.51
C ASP A 39 -15.46 2.43 -6.88
N PRO A 40 -15.59 1.09 -6.92
CA PRO A 40 -15.73 0.35 -8.18
C PRO A 40 -17.04 0.68 -8.92
N SER A 41 -18.00 1.31 -8.24
CA SER A 41 -19.24 1.82 -8.85
C SER A 41 -19.13 3.27 -9.34
N GLY A 42 -18.02 3.94 -9.07
CA GLY A 42 -17.75 5.31 -9.53
C GLY A 42 -17.44 5.34 -11.02
N ILE A 43 -17.97 6.35 -11.72
CA ILE A 43 -17.57 6.67 -13.09
C ILE A 43 -16.13 7.17 -13.05
N ASP A 44 -15.26 6.59 -13.89
CA ASP A 44 -13.85 6.96 -14.09
C ASP A 44 -12.97 6.98 -12.83
N GLY A 45 -13.32 6.25 -11.77
CA GLY A 45 -12.52 6.18 -10.54
C GLY A 45 -12.48 7.47 -9.72
N ALA A 46 -13.35 8.44 -10.01
CA ALA A 46 -13.34 9.73 -9.32
C ALA A 46 -13.93 9.70 -7.90
N ARG A 47 -14.71 8.66 -7.57
CA ARG A 47 -15.38 8.57 -6.26
C ARG A 47 -14.52 7.79 -5.27
N LEU A 48 -14.28 8.42 -4.12
CA LEU A 48 -13.52 7.83 -3.01
C LEU A 48 -14.43 7.52 -1.83
N VAL A 49 -14.33 6.30 -1.31
CA VAL A 49 -15.07 5.84 -0.13
C VAL A 49 -14.12 5.46 1.00
N GLU A 50 -14.63 5.41 2.23
CA GLU A 50 -13.90 4.85 3.36
C GLU A 50 -13.65 3.35 3.14
N PRO A 51 -12.51 2.79 3.58
CA PRO A 51 -12.30 1.37 3.54
C PRO A 51 -13.30 0.67 4.48
N ARG A 52 -13.91 -0.44 4.02
CA ARG A 52 -14.85 -1.25 4.82
C ARG A 52 -14.22 -1.88 6.09
N ARG A 53 -12.90 -1.95 6.13
CA ARG A 53 -12.09 -2.41 7.25
C ARG A 53 -10.69 -1.80 7.17
N PRO A 54 -9.97 -1.67 8.30
CA PRO A 54 -8.60 -1.21 8.28
C PRO A 54 -7.69 -2.11 7.42
N MET A 55 -6.71 -1.49 6.76
CA MET A 55 -5.58 -2.22 6.19
C MET A 55 -4.75 -2.83 7.32
N THR A 56 -4.35 -4.10 7.19
CA THR A 56 -3.60 -4.83 8.24
C THR A 56 -2.25 -5.30 7.71
N ILE A 57 -1.34 -5.66 8.62
CA ILE A 57 -0.04 -6.25 8.28
C ILE A 57 -0.21 -7.50 7.40
N ARG A 58 -1.22 -8.35 7.68
CA ARG A 58 -1.57 -9.51 6.84
C ARG A 58 -1.91 -9.10 5.41
N HIS A 59 -2.67 -8.01 5.24
CA HIS A 59 -3.04 -7.55 3.92
C HIS A 59 -1.83 -7.11 3.10
N LEU A 60 -0.83 -6.49 3.74
CA LEU A 60 0.42 -6.14 3.07
C LEU A 60 1.21 -7.40 2.66
N LEU A 61 1.38 -8.37 3.57
CA LEU A 61 2.11 -9.62 3.31
C LEU A 61 1.52 -10.45 2.17
N THR A 62 0.21 -10.32 1.94
CA THR A 62 -0.53 -11.13 0.98
C THR A 62 -0.91 -10.37 -0.29
N HIS A 63 -0.45 -9.13 -0.46
CA HIS A 63 -0.86 -8.26 -1.58
C HIS A 63 -2.39 -8.13 -1.71
N THR A 64 -3.08 -8.08 -0.56
CA THR A 64 -4.53 -7.84 -0.47
C THR A 64 -4.85 -6.50 0.19
N ALA A 65 -3.85 -5.65 0.37
CA ALA A 65 -3.97 -4.30 0.95
C ALA A 65 -4.77 -3.31 0.10
N GLY A 66 -4.95 -3.58 -1.19
CA GLY A 66 -5.55 -2.65 -2.15
C GLY A 66 -4.54 -1.67 -2.76
N LEU A 67 -3.26 -1.71 -2.36
CA LEU A 67 -2.20 -0.93 -2.99
C LEU A 67 -1.96 -1.37 -4.44
N SER A 68 -1.38 -0.47 -5.23
CA SER A 68 -1.01 -0.73 -6.62
C SER A 68 0.50 -0.79 -6.85
N TYR A 69 0.88 -1.06 -8.09
CA TYR A 69 2.27 -0.91 -8.55
C TYR A 69 2.39 0.03 -9.74
N GLY A 70 1.36 0.29 -10.56
CA GLY A 70 1.55 1.10 -11.77
C GLY A 70 1.94 0.29 -13.02
N PHE A 71 1.61 -1.00 -13.09
CA PHE A 71 2.00 -1.85 -14.22
C PHE A 71 1.09 -1.74 -15.45
N ASP A 72 -0.17 -1.36 -15.30
CA ASP A 72 -1.13 -1.33 -16.40
C ASP A 72 -1.83 0.03 -16.48
N GLU A 73 -1.36 0.87 -17.41
CA GLU A 73 -1.87 2.22 -17.65
C GLU A 73 -3.36 2.27 -18.03
N ASN A 74 -4.00 1.15 -18.37
CA ASN A 74 -5.45 1.12 -18.58
C ASN A 74 -6.22 1.32 -17.26
N PHE A 75 -5.65 0.92 -16.13
CA PHE A 75 -6.24 1.13 -14.81
C PHE A 75 -5.93 2.53 -14.29
N TYR A 76 -6.97 3.26 -13.86
CA TYR A 76 -6.83 4.61 -13.30
C TYR A 76 -5.82 4.66 -12.15
N ILE A 77 -5.89 3.70 -11.23
CA ILE A 77 -4.97 3.63 -10.09
C ILE A 77 -3.52 3.46 -10.51
N ASP A 78 -3.25 2.71 -11.58
CA ASP A 78 -1.90 2.49 -12.06
C ASP A 78 -1.32 3.74 -12.71
N ARG A 79 -2.13 4.52 -13.42
CA ARG A 79 -1.71 5.84 -13.91
C ARG A 79 -1.34 6.78 -12.78
N LEU A 80 -2.08 6.75 -11.66
CA LEU A 80 -1.73 7.53 -10.47
C LEU A 80 -0.39 7.09 -9.89
N TYR A 81 -0.14 5.79 -9.74
CA TYR A 81 1.15 5.29 -9.25
C TYR A 81 2.30 5.63 -10.20
N GLY A 82 2.13 5.49 -11.51
CA GLY A 82 3.12 5.92 -12.49
C GLY A 82 3.53 7.38 -12.30
N LYS A 83 2.53 8.27 -12.20
CA LYS A 83 2.74 9.72 -12.10
C LYS A 83 3.22 10.21 -10.74
N HIS A 84 2.71 9.66 -9.65
CA HIS A 84 2.92 10.21 -8.30
C HIS A 84 3.90 9.40 -7.45
N VAL A 85 4.19 8.15 -7.81
CA VAL A 85 5.07 7.27 -7.03
C VAL A 85 6.38 7.00 -7.78
N TRP A 86 6.30 6.63 -9.07
CA TRP A 86 7.49 6.25 -9.84
C TRP A 86 8.15 7.43 -10.52
N GLN A 87 7.39 8.32 -11.15
CA GLN A 87 7.95 9.53 -11.77
C GLN A 87 8.67 10.43 -10.72
N VAL A 88 8.12 10.55 -9.51
CA VAL A 88 8.78 11.27 -8.40
C VAL A 88 10.14 10.65 -8.07
N LEU A 89 10.22 9.32 -7.98
CA LEU A 89 11.47 8.62 -7.69
C LEU A 89 12.50 8.75 -8.83
N GLU A 90 12.04 8.85 -10.08
CA GLU A 90 12.90 9.10 -11.25
C GLU A 90 13.44 10.54 -11.29
N GLU A 91 12.61 11.52 -10.96
CA GLU A 91 12.97 12.95 -10.95
C GLU A 91 13.79 13.34 -9.71
N GLU A 92 13.55 12.68 -8.58
CA GLU A 92 14.18 12.95 -7.28
C GLU A 92 14.83 11.67 -6.73
N PRO A 93 16.02 11.27 -7.24
CA PRO A 93 16.66 10.00 -6.86
C PRO A 93 17.10 9.92 -5.39
N ASP A 94 17.18 11.06 -4.70
CA ASP A 94 17.50 11.15 -3.28
C ASP A 94 16.24 11.01 -2.37
N THR A 95 15.07 10.73 -2.96
CA THR A 95 13.83 10.47 -2.21
C THR A 95 14.03 9.34 -1.21
N THR A 96 13.82 9.66 0.07
CA THR A 96 13.88 8.67 1.15
C THR A 96 12.68 7.73 1.12
N LEU A 97 12.82 6.53 1.72
CA LEU A 97 11.70 5.60 1.86
C LEU A 97 10.50 6.24 2.56
N ALA A 98 10.73 7.07 3.58
CA ALA A 98 9.65 7.78 4.29
C ALA A 98 8.87 8.74 3.38
N GLN A 99 9.56 9.52 2.55
CA GLN A 99 8.92 10.42 1.57
C GLN A 99 8.13 9.61 0.54
N TRP A 100 8.73 8.54 0.02
CA TRP A 100 8.09 7.68 -0.97
C TRP A 100 6.84 6.98 -0.43
N ILE A 101 6.86 6.54 0.83
CA ILE A 101 5.68 6.00 1.53
C ILE A 101 4.61 7.08 1.71
N GLY A 102 5.00 8.32 1.98
CA GLY A 102 4.10 9.47 2.01
C GLY A 102 3.34 9.66 0.69
N GLU A 103 4.04 9.59 -0.45
CA GLU A 103 3.40 9.67 -1.77
C GLU A 103 2.41 8.51 -1.99
N ILE A 104 2.77 7.29 -1.59
CA ILE A 104 1.88 6.13 -1.68
C ILE A 104 0.63 6.32 -0.80
N ALA A 105 0.79 6.82 0.42
CA ALA A 105 -0.31 7.02 1.36
C ALA A 105 -1.29 8.12 0.92
N ASN A 106 -0.83 9.08 0.10
CA ASN A 106 -1.67 10.10 -0.52
C ASN A 106 -2.55 9.56 -1.66
N LEU A 107 -2.29 8.35 -2.17
CA LEU A 107 -3.10 7.72 -3.21
C LEU A 107 -4.20 6.83 -2.62
N PRO A 108 -5.37 6.72 -3.29
CA PRO A 108 -6.40 5.80 -2.86
C PRO A 108 -6.01 4.35 -3.11
N LEU A 109 -6.60 3.41 -2.38
CA LEU A 109 -6.52 1.98 -2.64
C LEU A 109 -7.37 1.62 -3.87
N ALA A 110 -6.90 0.66 -4.66
CA ALA A 110 -7.62 0.08 -5.79
C ALA A 110 -8.88 -0.69 -5.36
N TYR A 111 -8.81 -1.35 -4.20
CA TYR A 111 -9.86 -2.21 -3.67
C TYR A 111 -9.89 -2.10 -2.15
N HIS A 112 -11.02 -2.47 -1.53
CA HIS A 112 -11.10 -2.55 -0.08
C HIS A 112 -10.09 -3.60 0.45
N PRO A 113 -9.40 -3.32 1.57
CA PRO A 113 -8.44 -4.27 2.14
C PRO A 113 -9.06 -5.65 2.39
N GLY A 114 -8.40 -6.69 1.87
CA GLY A 114 -8.79 -8.09 1.99
C GLY A 114 -9.82 -8.59 0.96
N GLU A 115 -10.31 -7.75 0.04
CA GLU A 115 -11.32 -8.18 -0.95
C GLU A 115 -10.70 -8.71 -2.26
N HIS A 116 -9.54 -8.22 -2.67
CA HIS A 116 -8.88 -8.60 -3.93
C HIS A 116 -7.38 -8.77 -3.76
N PHE A 117 -6.80 -9.68 -4.53
CA PHE A 117 -5.35 -9.77 -4.72
C PHE A 117 -4.91 -8.79 -5.82
N ARG A 118 -3.90 -7.98 -5.52
CA ARG A 118 -3.22 -7.11 -6.48
C ARG A 118 -1.76 -6.97 -6.09
N TYR A 119 -0.86 -7.53 -6.91
CA TYR A 119 0.57 -7.40 -6.70
C TYR A 119 0.98 -5.92 -6.74
N SER A 120 1.76 -5.48 -5.75
CA SER A 120 1.84 -4.06 -5.38
C SER A 120 3.12 -3.73 -4.60
N VAL A 121 3.28 -2.45 -4.27
CA VAL A 121 4.34 -1.92 -3.40
C VAL A 121 4.16 -2.30 -1.91
N ALA A 122 3.21 -3.19 -1.59
CA ALA A 122 2.89 -3.57 -0.22
C ALA A 122 4.11 -4.10 0.58
N THR A 123 5.07 -4.72 -0.09
CA THR A 123 6.28 -5.21 0.60
C THR A 123 7.27 -4.09 0.91
N ASP A 124 7.27 -3.01 0.14
CA ASP A 124 8.08 -1.83 0.42
C ASP A 124 7.52 -1.08 1.63
N VAL A 125 6.18 -1.02 1.76
CA VAL A 125 5.49 -0.57 2.98
C VAL A 125 5.86 -1.43 4.19
N LEU A 126 5.95 -2.76 4.01
CA LEU A 126 6.44 -3.66 5.06
C LEU A 126 7.91 -3.44 5.42
N GLY A 127 8.73 -2.97 4.49
CA GLY A 127 10.13 -2.66 4.75
C GLY A 127 10.32 -1.35 5.52
N TYR A 128 9.31 -0.48 5.52
CA TYR A 128 9.30 0.77 6.28
C TYR A 128 8.76 0.61 7.70
N LEU A 129 7.91 -0.41 7.92
CA LEU A 129 7.38 -0.86 9.22
C LEU A 129 8.50 -1.24 10.20
#